data_AF-A0A937JVW3-F1
#
_entry.id   AF-A0A937JVW3-F1
#
_cell.length_a   1.000
_cell.length_b   1.000
_cell.length_c   1.000
_cell.angle_alpha   90.00
_cell.angle_beta   90.00
_cell.angle_gamma   90.00
#
_symmetry.space_group_name_H-M   'P 1'
#
loop_
_entity.id
_entity.type
_entity.pdbx_description
1 polymer ?
#
loop_
_entity_poly.entity_id
_entity_poly.type
_entity_poly.pdbx_seq_one_letter_code
_entity_poly.pdbx_strand_id
1 'polypeptide(L)'
;MGKQINVLGYSFWISDDQPESDQEIASNKRFYSPSILAAYCILANLFVGIILYGINISRRGYLWRGRVLILLSGLILATSQILPILESWHTVRSQFLLNELVALSLYASEKPHFQRAIRHGNQQARWWLPLIWLGLLCGISFLLNLAIT
;
A
#
# COMPACT_ATOMS: atom_id res chain seq x y z
N MET A 1 8.37 -0.72 25.28
CA MET A 1 9.65 -0.22 25.82
C MET A 1 10.67 -0.16 24.67
N GLY A 2 10.68 0.94 23.90
CA GLY A 2 11.30 1.01 22.56
C GLY A 2 12.74 0.52 22.46
N LYS A 3 13.07 -0.17 21.35
CA LYS A 3 14.43 -0.61 21.03
C LYS A 3 15.13 0.42 20.14
N GLN A 4 16.23 0.97 20.64
CA GLN A 4 17.11 1.84 19.86
C GLN A 4 17.96 0.98 18.92
N ILE A 5 17.96 1.30 17.63
CA ILE A 5 18.83 0.66 16.64
C ILE A 5 19.71 1.74 16.01
N ASN A 6 21.01 1.49 15.95
CA ASN A 6 21.98 2.35 15.28
C ASN A 6 22.33 1.76 13.92
N VAL A 7 22.11 2.56 12.86
CA VAL A 7 22.55 2.24 11.50
C VAL A 7 23.30 3.45 10.97
N LEU A 8 24.57 3.25 10.56
CA LEU A 8 25.42 4.28 9.95
C LEU A 8 25.50 5.60 10.76
N GLY A 9 25.57 5.50 12.09
CA GLY A 9 25.73 6.67 12.97
C GLY A 9 24.44 7.44 13.29
N TYR A 10 23.30 7.05 12.72
CA TYR A 10 22.00 7.60 13.07
C TYR A 10 21.29 6.71 14.09
N SER A 11 20.91 7.30 15.22
CA SER A 11 20.07 6.66 16.23
C SER A 11 18.60 6.80 15.85
N PHE A 12 17.99 5.68 15.46
CA PHE A 12 16.55 5.63 15.23
C PHE A 12 15.85 5.14 16.50
N TRP A 13 14.97 5.97 17.06
CA TRP A 13 14.04 5.55 18.10
C TRP A 13 12.87 4.84 17.43
N ILE A 14 12.91 3.51 17.41
CA ILE A 14 11.73 2.72 17.09
C ILE A 14 10.89 2.70 18.37
N SER A 15 9.82 3.51 18.38
CA SER A 15 8.81 3.38 19.42
C SER A 15 8.30 1.94 19.38
N ASP A 16 8.38 1.28 20.54
CA ASP A 16 7.58 0.09 20.82
C ASP A 16 6.12 0.52 20.91
N ASP A 17 5.54 0.93 19.78
CA ASP A 17 4.16 0.55 19.51
C ASP A 17 4.20 -0.96 19.27
N GLN A 18 4.52 -1.70 20.35
CA GLN A 18 4.12 -3.07 20.51
C GLN A 18 2.65 -3.08 20.12
N PRO A 19 2.22 -4.00 19.24
CA PRO A 19 0.80 -4.16 19.01
C PRO A 19 0.16 -4.28 20.40
N GLU A 20 -0.92 -3.53 20.66
CA GLU A 20 -1.76 -3.79 21.82
C GLU A 20 -2.12 -5.27 21.79
N SER A 21 -1.36 -6.07 22.54
CA SER A 21 -1.35 -7.52 22.58
C SER A 21 -0.98 -8.26 21.28
N ASP A 22 -0.14 -9.29 21.41
CA ASP A 22 -0.09 -10.44 20.50
C ASP A 22 -1.43 -11.22 20.43
N GLN A 23 -2.52 -10.72 21.05
CA GLN A 23 -3.78 -11.43 21.22
C GLN A 23 -4.85 -11.16 20.14
N GLU A 24 -4.63 -10.30 19.15
CA GLU A 24 -5.68 -10.03 18.14
C GLU A 24 -5.24 -10.02 16.68
N ILE A 25 -4.38 -10.99 16.30
CA ILE A 25 -4.59 -11.62 14.99
C ILE A 25 -5.91 -12.42 15.10
N ALA A 26 -7.04 -11.72 15.16
CA ALA A 26 -8.35 -12.34 15.14
C ALA A 26 -8.41 -13.25 13.92
N SER A 27 -8.68 -14.53 14.15
CA SER A 27 -8.89 -15.52 13.11
C SER A 27 -9.94 -15.00 12.12
N ASN A 28 -9.76 -15.26 10.83
CA ASN A 28 -10.68 -14.88 9.74
C ASN A 28 -10.49 -13.46 9.14
N LYS A 29 -9.35 -12.79 9.38
CA LYS A 29 -8.99 -11.60 8.60
C LYS A 29 -8.47 -12.01 7.21
N ARG A 30 -8.62 -11.13 6.22
CA ARG A 30 -8.10 -11.34 4.86
C ARG A 30 -6.89 -10.45 4.60
N PHE A 31 -5.79 -10.97 4.09
CA PHE A 31 -4.59 -10.17 3.78
C PHE A 31 -4.25 -10.23 2.30
N TYR A 32 -3.86 -9.11 1.72
CA TYR A 32 -3.31 -9.10 0.36
C TYR A 32 -1.94 -9.75 0.37
N SER A 33 -1.68 -10.66 -0.57
CA SER A 33 -0.37 -11.31 -0.65
C SER A 33 0.72 -10.32 -1.10
N PRO A 34 1.99 -10.52 -0.70
CA PRO A 34 3.11 -9.67 -1.10
C PRO A 34 3.22 -9.51 -2.63
N SER A 35 2.99 -10.61 -3.37
CA SER A 35 3.00 -10.58 -4.84
C SER A 35 1.90 -9.69 -5.41
N ILE A 36 0.70 -9.69 -4.80
CA ILE A 36 -0.41 -8.82 -5.22
C ILE A 36 -0.05 -7.36 -4.97
N LEU A 37 0.49 -7.03 -3.79
CA LEU A 37 0.92 -5.67 -3.46
C LEU A 37 1.94 -5.14 -4.46
N ALA A 38 2.99 -5.92 -4.73
CA ALA A 38 4.02 -5.58 -5.69
C ALA A 38 3.46 -5.45 -7.12
N ALA A 39 2.60 -6.37 -7.55
CA ALA A 39 1.98 -6.31 -8.87
C ALA A 39 1.14 -5.04 -9.04
N TYR A 40 0.37 -4.63 -8.04
CA TYR A 40 -0.42 -3.39 -8.13
C TYR A 40 0.45 -2.12 -8.11
N CYS A 41 1.59 -2.12 -7.42
CA CYS A 41 2.57 -1.03 -7.52
C CYS A 41 3.10 -0.86 -8.95
N ILE A 42 3.39 -1.97 -9.63
CA ILE A 42 4.01 -1.95 -10.98
C ILE A 42 2.95 -1.71 -12.06
N LEU A 43 1.84 -2.44 -12.01
CA LEU A 43 0.86 -2.50 -13.10
C LEU A 43 -0.16 -1.36 -13.08
N ALA A 44 -0.56 -0.89 -11.90
CA ALA A 44 -1.58 0.14 -11.77
C ALA A 44 -0.93 1.48 -11.42
N ASN A 45 -0.43 1.59 -10.20
CA ASN A 45 0.26 2.76 -9.68
C ASN A 45 0.88 2.41 -8.32
N LEU A 46 2.04 2.98 -8.00
CA LEU A 46 2.66 2.90 -6.68
C LEU A 46 1.67 3.09 -5.53
N PHE A 47 0.86 4.14 -5.59
CA PHE A 47 -0.06 4.52 -4.52
C PHE A 47 -1.14 3.47 -4.30
N VAL A 48 -1.54 2.72 -5.33
CA VAL A 48 -2.51 1.62 -5.19
C VAL A 48 -1.91 0.51 -4.33
N GLY A 49 -0.68 0.09 -4.60
CA GLY A 49 -0.03 -0.92 -3.77
C GLY A 49 0.22 -0.44 -2.34
N ILE A 50 0.50 0.86 -2.13
CA ILE A 50 0.63 1.44 -0.78
C ILE A 50 -0.73 1.45 -0.04
N ILE A 51 -1.84 1.73 -0.73
CA ILE A 51 -3.19 1.64 -0.14
C ILE A 51 -3.46 0.20 0.32
N LEU A 52 -3.19 -0.80 -0.52
CA LEU A 52 -3.35 -2.21 -0.16
C LEU A 52 -2.45 -2.60 1.03
N TYR A 53 -1.25 -2.04 1.11
CA TYR A 53 -0.33 -2.24 2.23
C TYR A 53 -0.89 -1.61 3.51
N GLY A 54 -1.42 -0.39 3.44
CA GLY A 54 -2.09 0.28 4.55
C GLY A 54 -3.31 -0.52 5.06
N ILE A 55 -4.05 -1.18 4.17
CA ILE A 55 -5.14 -2.09 4.56
C ILE A 55 -4.59 -3.29 5.35
N ASN A 56 -3.50 -3.92 4.88
CA ASN A 56 -2.87 -5.03 5.60
C ASN A 56 -2.37 -4.57 6.98
N ILE A 57 -1.74 -3.39 7.09
CA ILE A 57 -1.32 -2.80 8.36
C ILE A 57 -2.51 -2.57 9.31
N SER A 58 -3.61 -2.02 8.79
CA SER A 58 -4.84 -1.78 9.56
C SER A 58 -5.40 -3.10 10.11
N ARG A 59 -5.41 -4.16 9.29
CA ARG A 59 -5.90 -5.50 9.70
C ARG A 59 -4.98 -6.16 10.73
N ARG A 60 -3.70 -5.83 10.74
CA ARG A 60 -2.74 -6.26 11.78
C ARG A 60 -2.94 -5.58 13.14
N GLY A 61 -3.84 -4.60 13.26
CA GLY A 61 -4.10 -3.87 14.52
C GLY A 61 -3.51 -2.47 14.55
N TYR A 62 -2.64 -2.10 13.61
CA TYR A 62 -2.06 -0.76 13.51
C TYR A 62 -2.99 0.21 12.77
N LEU A 63 -4.18 0.44 13.32
CA LEU A 63 -5.26 1.18 12.66
C LEU A 63 -4.85 2.58 12.21
N TRP A 64 -4.17 3.35 13.06
CA TRP A 64 -3.72 4.70 12.74
C TRP A 64 -2.73 4.74 11.59
N ARG A 65 -1.65 3.94 11.68
CA ARG A 65 -0.63 3.87 10.63
C ARG A 65 -1.22 3.43 9.29
N GLY A 66 -2.11 2.44 9.33
CA GLY A 66 -2.79 1.96 8.14
C GLY A 66 -3.74 2.99 7.53
N ARG A 67 -4.54 3.69 8.34
CA ARG A 67 -5.43 4.78 7.89
C ARG A 67 -4.66 5.94 7.28
N VAL A 68 -3.57 6.38 7.92
CA VAL A 68 -2.73 7.46 7.40
C VAL A 68 -2.17 7.10 6.02
N LEU A 69 -1.65 5.88 5.86
CA LEU A 69 -1.15 5.39 4.57
C LEU A 69 -2.24 5.35 3.50
N ILE A 70 -3.43 4.85 3.84
CA ILE A 70 -4.57 4.79 2.91
C ILE A 70 -5.00 6.19 2.49
N LEU A 71 -5.16 7.11 3.45
CA LEU A 71 -5.65 8.47 3.20
C LEU A 71 -4.65 9.30 2.39
N LEU A 72 -3.38 9.32 2.78
CA LEU A 72 -2.35 10.08 2.06
C LEU A 72 -2.17 9.55 0.63
N SER A 73 -2.06 8.23 0.47
CA SER A 73 -1.88 7.63 -0.85
C SER A 73 -3.14 7.77 -1.72
N GLY A 74 -4.33 7.65 -1.13
CA GLY A 74 -5.60 7.86 -1.82
C GLY A 74 -5.78 9.31 -2.27
N LEU A 75 -5.38 10.28 -1.45
CA LEU A 75 -5.41 11.70 -1.80
C LEU A 75 -4.47 12.01 -2.96
N ILE A 76 -3.22 11.55 -2.90
CA ILE A 76 -2.24 11.76 -3.98
C ILE A 76 -2.72 11.08 -5.27
N LEU A 77 -3.27 9.86 -5.17
CA LEU A 77 -3.84 9.17 -6.32
C LEU A 77 -4.99 9.99 -6.92
N ALA A 78 -5.93 10.49 -6.12
CA ALA A 78 -7.05 11.29 -6.61
C ALA A 78 -6.61 12.61 -7.27
N THR A 79 -5.68 13.35 -6.65
CA THR A 79 -5.17 14.61 -7.23
C THR A 79 -4.40 14.38 -8.52
N SER A 80 -3.66 13.26 -8.63
CA SER A 80 -2.96 12.90 -9.87
C SER A 80 -3.89 12.67 -11.06
N GLN A 81 -5.15 12.31 -10.83
CA GLN A 81 -6.14 12.12 -11.91
C GLN A 81 -6.74 13.45 -12.40
N ILE A 82 -6.67 14.52 -11.61
CA ILE A 82 -7.34 15.80 -11.87
C ILE A 82 -6.39 16.79 -12.55
N LEU A 83 -5.07 16.65 -12.38
CA LEU A 83 -4.05 17.54 -12.95
C LEU A 83 -3.21 16.87 -14.05
N PRO A 84 -3.76 16.47 -15.20
CA PRO A 84 -2.95 15.98 -16.31
C PRO A 84 -2.42 17.18 -17.13
N ILE A 85 -1.47 17.96 -16.61
CA ILE A 85 -1.02 19.18 -17.33
C ILE A 85 0.48 19.23 -17.66
N LEU A 86 1.38 18.49 -17.02
CA LEU A 86 2.82 18.80 -17.17
C LEU A 86 3.82 17.62 -17.12
N GLU A 87 3.46 16.38 -17.48
CA GLU A 87 4.44 15.27 -17.45
C GLU A 87 5.07 14.95 -18.81
N SER A 88 6.33 15.39 -18.94
CA SER A 88 7.27 15.00 -20.00
C SER A 88 7.72 13.53 -19.89
N TRP A 89 8.18 12.94 -20.99
CA TRP A 89 8.64 11.54 -21.09
C TRP A 89 9.72 11.12 -20.07
N HIS A 90 10.48 12.07 -19.49
CA HIS A 90 11.46 11.77 -18.44
C HIS A 90 10.82 11.44 -17.08
N THR A 91 9.59 11.90 -16.83
CA THR A 91 8.85 11.62 -15.59
C THR A 91 8.34 10.18 -15.57
N VAL A 92 7.98 9.62 -16.73
CA VAL A 92 7.48 8.24 -16.86
C VAL A 92 8.55 7.19 -16.49
N ARG A 93 9.80 7.39 -16.93
CA ARG A 93 10.89 6.44 -16.66
C ARG A 93 11.37 6.47 -15.21
N SER A 94 11.42 7.66 -14.59
CA SER A 94 11.80 7.78 -13.18
C SER A 94 10.71 7.24 -12.25
N GLN A 95 9.43 7.42 -12.61
CA GLN A 95 8.31 6.77 -11.93
C GLN A 95 8.41 5.24 -12.00
N PHE A 96 8.77 4.67 -13.15
CA PHE A 96 8.88 3.21 -13.29
C PHE A 96 9.93 2.59 -12.35
N LEU A 97 11.15 3.16 -12.30
CA LEU A 97 12.20 2.67 -11.39
C LEU A 97 11.82 2.81 -9.91
N LEU A 98 11.19 3.94 -9.54
CA LEU A 98 10.70 4.14 -8.18
C LEU A 98 9.62 3.11 -7.83
N ASN A 99 8.70 2.82 -8.77
CA ASN A 99 7.64 1.84 -8.58
C ASN A 99 8.21 0.43 -8.37
N GLU A 100 9.22 0.03 -9.13
CA GLU A 100 9.89 -1.26 -8.95
C GLU A 100 10.61 -1.37 -7.61
N LEU A 101 11.39 -0.34 -7.22
CA LEU A 101 12.11 -0.34 -5.95
C LEU A 101 11.15 -0.41 -4.76
N VAL A 102 10.05 0.34 -4.80
CA VAL A 102 9.04 0.27 -3.74
C VAL A 102 8.28 -1.05 -3.78
N ALA A 103 7.96 -1.59 -4.96
CA ALA A 103 7.32 -2.90 -5.09
C ALA A 103 8.18 -4.01 -4.47
N LEU A 104 9.49 -4.00 -4.73
CA LEU A 104 10.45 -4.94 -4.13
C LEU A 104 10.55 -4.76 -2.61
N SER A 105 10.64 -3.51 -2.14
CA SER A 105 10.68 -3.19 -0.71
C SER A 105 9.41 -3.64 0.02
N LEU A 106 8.23 -3.39 -0.56
CA LEU A 106 6.94 -3.85 -0.04
C LEU A 106 6.84 -5.38 -0.07
N TYR A 107 7.31 -6.02 -1.14
CA TYR A 107 7.32 -7.48 -1.21
C TYR A 107 8.18 -8.08 -0.10
N ALA A 108 9.41 -7.59 0.06
CA ALA A 108 10.36 -8.10 1.05
C ALA A 108 9.86 -7.87 2.48
N SER A 109 9.34 -6.68 2.77
CA SER A 109 8.81 -6.33 4.10
C SER A 109 7.53 -7.09 4.45
N GLU A 110 6.61 -7.28 3.50
CA GLU A 110 5.31 -7.90 3.77
C GLU A 110 5.38 -9.44 3.85
N LYS A 111 6.30 -10.08 3.12
CA LYS A 111 6.44 -11.55 3.06
C LYS A 111 6.43 -12.25 4.43
N PRO A 112 7.27 -11.88 5.43
CA PRO A 112 7.26 -12.54 6.73
C PRO A 112 5.92 -12.35 7.48
N HIS A 113 5.31 -11.17 7.38
CA HIS A 113 4.04 -10.89 8.05
C HIS A 113 2.87 -11.65 7.44
N PHE A 114 2.83 -11.75 6.10
CA PHE A 114 1.81 -12.53 5.42
C PHE A 114 1.92 -14.01 5.75
N GLN A 115 3.13 -14.59 5.73
CA GLN A 115 3.34 -15.99 6.10
C GLN A 115 2.91 -16.26 7.55
N ARG A 116 3.21 -15.35 8.48
CA ARG A 116 2.73 -15.44 9.86
C ARG A 116 1.20 -15.40 9.92
N ALA A 117 0.56 -14.47 9.22
CA ALA A 117 -0.89 -14.35 9.20
C ALA A 117 -1.58 -15.63 8.69
N ILE A 118 -1.08 -16.24 7.61
CA ILE A 118 -1.64 -17.50 7.08
C ILE A 118 -1.47 -18.66 8.06
N ARG A 119 -0.33 -18.75 8.76
CA ARG A 119 -0.11 -19.77 9.81
C ARG A 119 -1.10 -19.65 10.98
N HIS A 120 -1.58 -18.45 11.28
CA HIS A 120 -2.62 -18.22 12.28
C HIS A 120 -4.06 -18.33 11.74
N GLY A 121 -4.25 -18.99 10.58
CA GLY A 121 -5.59 -19.29 10.05
C GLY A 121 -6.28 -18.12 9.35
N ASN A 122 -5.54 -17.06 8.98
CA ASN A 122 -6.09 -15.99 8.14
C ASN A 122 -6.15 -16.41 6.67
N GLN A 123 -7.00 -15.71 5.92
CA GLN A 123 -7.22 -15.99 4.50
C GLN A 123 -6.49 -14.99 3.61
N GLN A 124 -6.19 -15.40 2.38
CA GLN A 124 -5.75 -14.48 1.35
C GLN A 124 -6.94 -13.64 0.83
N ALA A 125 -6.73 -12.34 0.68
CA ALA A 125 -7.70 -11.44 0.06
C ALA A 125 -7.77 -11.68 -1.45
N ARG A 126 -8.96 -11.47 -2.04
CA ARG A 126 -9.18 -11.64 -3.48
C ARG A 126 -8.43 -10.56 -4.26
N TRP A 127 -7.66 -10.98 -5.25
CA TRP A 127 -6.80 -10.09 -6.03
C TRP A 127 -7.56 -9.15 -6.96
N TRP A 128 -8.80 -9.47 -7.37
CA TRP A 128 -9.55 -8.69 -8.36
C TRP A 128 -10.36 -7.53 -7.77
N LEU A 129 -10.57 -7.49 -6.44
CA LEU A 129 -11.33 -6.41 -5.81
C LEU A 129 -10.72 -5.01 -6.07
N PRO A 130 -9.40 -4.81 -5.93
CA PRO A 130 -8.78 -3.53 -6.25
C PRO A 130 -8.91 -3.15 -7.73
N LEU A 131 -8.88 -4.13 -8.65
CA LEU A 131 -9.11 -3.90 -10.08
C LEU A 131 -10.49 -3.32 -10.37
N ILE A 132 -11.55 -3.79 -9.71
CA ILE A 132 -12.89 -3.22 -9.89
C ILE A 132 -12.93 -1.75 -9.46
N TRP A 133 -12.31 -1.43 -8.31
CA TRP A 133 -12.22 -0.04 -7.84
C TRP A 133 -11.43 0.85 -8.80
N LEU A 134 -10.33 0.35 -9.34
CA LEU A 134 -9.56 1.07 -10.35
C LEU A 134 -10.38 1.30 -11.63
N GLY A 135 -11.06 0.27 -12.13
CA GLY A 135 -11.93 0.40 -13.30
C GLY A 135 -13.04 1.44 -13.09
N LEU A 136 -13.64 1.46 -11.90
CA LEU A 136 -14.65 2.46 -11.53
C LEU A 136 -14.07 3.88 -11.46
N LEU A 137 -12.89 4.04 -10.85
CA LEU A 137 -12.19 5.33 -10.81
C LEU A 137 -11.84 5.82 -12.21
N CYS A 138 -11.25 4.97 -13.06
CA CYS A 138 -10.95 5.30 -14.44
C CYS A 138 -12.21 5.67 -15.24
N GLY A 139 -13.31 4.94 -15.05
CA GLY A 139 -14.60 5.24 -15.67
C GLY A 139 -15.15 6.60 -15.25
N ILE A 140 -15.10 6.94 -13.96
CA ILE A 140 -15.52 8.26 -13.45
C ILE A 140 -14.63 9.36 -14.04
N SER A 141 -13.31 9.19 -14.01
CA SER A 141 -12.37 10.16 -14.58
C SER A 141 -12.60 10.37 -16.08
N PHE A 142 -12.91 9.31 -16.82
CA PHE A 142 -13.24 9.41 -18.24
C PHE A 142 -14.53 10.21 -18.47
N LEU A 143 -15.59 9.92 -17.71
CA LEU A 143 -16.86 10.66 -17.79
C LEU A 143 -16.71 12.14 -17.40
N LEU A 144 -15.91 12.45 -16.38
CA LEU A 144 -15.62 13.82 -15.97
C LEU A 144 -14.87 14.59 -17.07
N ASN A 145 -13.88 13.96 -17.71
CA ASN A 145 -13.17 14.58 -18.83
C ASN A 145 -14.12 14.85 -20.01
N LEU A 146 -15.02 13.92 -20.33
CA LEU A 146 -16.05 14.12 -21.36
C LEU A 146 -17.04 15.25 -21.03
N ALA A 147 -17.32 15.52 -19.75
CA ALA A 147 -18.24 16.58 -19.35
C ALA A 147 -17.59 17.99 -19.38
N ILE A 148 -16.26 18.07 -19.34
CA ILE A 148 -15.50 19.32 -19.35
C ILE A 148 -15.10 19.73 -20.78
N THR A 149 -15.08 18.78 -21.72
CA THR A 149 -14.79 19.01 -23.15
C THR A 149 -16.05 19.27 -23.97
#